data_AF-A0A141SE54-F1
#
_entry.id   AF-A0A141SE54-F1
#
_cell.length_a   1.000
_cell.length_b   1.000
_cell.length_c   1.000
_cell.angle_alpha   90.00
_cell.angle_beta   90.00
_cell.angle_gamma   90.00
#
_symmetry.space_group_name_H-M   'P 1'
#
loop_
_entity.id
_entity.type
_entity.pdbx_description
1 polymer ?
#
loop_
_entity_poly.entity_id
_entity_poly.type
_entity_poly.pdbx_seq_one_letter_code
_entity_poly.pdbx_strand_id
1 'polypeptide(L)'
;MKKFYIVIFAIFFQVFIISNTTHADVAGLVPCKESTAFNKRLKNSVKKLETRLSKYEPSTPPYLAIEKQIQKTQTRFERYSKSGILCGQDGLPHLIADGRWNHAGEFMLPGLLFIYITGWIGWVGRGYLQAIASTNKPTEKEIILDVPLAIKFSLSGFTWPLAAIQEFTSGKLLASNDAITISPR
;
A
#
# COMPACT_ATOMS: atom_id res chain seq x y z
N MET A 1 -24.40 30.85 21.63
CA MET A 1 -24.25 29.79 20.61
C MET A 1 -23.87 30.35 19.23
N LYS A 2 -24.64 31.24 18.58
CA LYS A 2 -24.26 31.83 17.27
C LYS A 2 -22.86 32.47 17.20
N LYS A 3 -22.45 33.23 18.23
CA LYS A 3 -21.12 33.86 18.29
C LYS A 3 -19.97 32.84 18.36
N PHE A 4 -20.21 31.66 18.93
CA PHE A 4 -19.20 30.59 19.05
C PHE A 4 -18.93 29.92 17.70
N TYR A 5 -19.99 29.66 16.92
CA TYR A 5 -19.85 29.15 15.55
C TYR A 5 -19.13 30.14 14.61
N ILE A 6 -19.37 31.44 14.78
CA ILE A 6 -18.69 32.48 13.99
C ILE A 6 -17.19 32.52 14.30
N VAL A 7 -16.80 32.36 15.57
CA VAL A 7 -15.39 32.31 15.98
C VAL A 7 -14.71 31.05 15.46
N ILE A 8 -15.35 29.88 15.54
CA ILE A 8 -14.82 28.63 14.98
C ILE A 8 -14.65 28.75 13.45
N PHE A 9 -15.64 29.33 12.76
CA PHE A 9 -15.57 29.51 11.31
C PHE A 9 -14.47 30.49 10.91
N ALA A 10 -14.26 31.57 11.68
CA ALA A 10 -13.17 32.53 11.45
C ALA A 10 -11.77 31.91 11.68
N ILE A 11 -11.62 31.07 12.71
CA ILE A 11 -10.37 30.35 12.98
C ILE A 11 -10.09 29.33 11.85
N PHE A 12 -11.11 28.58 11.41
CA PHE A 12 -10.98 27.62 10.32
C PHE A 12 -10.62 28.31 8.98
N PHE A 13 -11.17 29.50 8.75
CA PHE A 13 -10.88 30.32 7.57
C PHE A 13 -9.46 30.90 7.60
N GLN A 14 -8.96 31.32 8.78
CA GLN A 14 -7.58 31.79 8.93
C GLN A 14 -6.54 30.67 8.74
N VAL A 15 -6.83 29.44 9.17
CA VAL A 15 -5.93 28.29 8.95
C VAL A 15 -5.84 27.91 7.47
N PHE A 16 -6.90 28.12 6.68
CA PHE A 16 -6.89 27.85 5.24
C PHE A 16 -6.04 28.86 4.44
N ILE A 17 -6.02 30.14 4.85
CA ILE A 17 -5.35 31.22 4.11
C ILE A 17 -3.82 31.23 4.32
N ILE A 18 -3.31 30.70 5.44
CA ILE A 18 -1.88 30.77 5.80
C ILE A 18 -1.12 29.48 5.39
N SER A 19 -1.63 28.76 4.39
CA SER A 19 -0.97 27.58 3.83
C SER A 19 0.24 27.99 2.99
N ASN A 20 1.30 28.49 3.61
CA ASN A 20 2.58 28.63 2.95
C ASN A 20 3.05 27.22 2.55
N THR A 21 3.08 26.94 1.25
CA THR A 21 3.64 25.71 0.69
C THR A 21 5.15 25.74 0.88
N THR A 22 5.63 25.38 2.08
CA THR A 22 7.04 25.13 2.29
C THR A 22 7.40 23.86 1.53
N HIS A 23 8.12 24.01 0.42
CA HIS A 23 8.81 22.90 -0.25
C HIS A 23 9.94 22.46 0.68
N ALA A 24 9.63 21.54 1.59
CA ALA A 24 10.67 20.88 2.37
C ALA A 24 11.52 20.06 1.39
N ASP A 25 12.75 20.51 1.16
CA ASP A 25 13.75 19.75 0.42
C ASP A 25 13.96 18.41 1.13
N VAL A 26 13.52 17.31 0.48
CA VAL A 26 13.55 15.98 1.10
C VAL A 26 14.91 15.39 0.84
N ALA A 27 15.81 15.53 1.80
CA ALA A 27 17.14 14.93 1.77
C ALA A 27 17.97 15.27 0.49
N GLY A 28 17.74 16.43 -0.14
CA GLY A 28 18.44 16.84 -1.36
C GLY A 28 18.00 16.08 -2.62
N LEU A 29 16.82 15.47 -2.59
CA LEU A 29 16.23 14.78 -3.75
C LEU A 29 15.47 15.77 -4.64
N VAL A 30 15.56 15.57 -5.95
CA VAL A 30 14.90 16.42 -6.94
C VAL A 30 13.74 15.68 -7.60
N PRO A 31 12.68 16.35 -8.10
CA PRO A 31 11.64 15.68 -8.87
C PRO A 31 12.23 14.88 -10.04
N CYS A 32 11.81 13.62 -10.21
CA CYS A 32 12.36 12.76 -11.27
C CYS A 32 12.16 13.34 -12.68
N LYS A 33 11.14 14.16 -12.88
CA LYS A 33 10.90 14.91 -14.11
C LYS A 33 12.07 15.84 -14.49
N GLU A 34 12.72 16.41 -13.49
CA GLU A 34 13.80 17.40 -13.64
C GLU A 34 15.19 16.76 -13.58
N SER A 35 15.28 15.49 -13.15
CA SER A 35 16.55 14.77 -13.05
C SER A 35 17.15 14.46 -14.44
N THR A 36 18.33 15.01 -14.71
CA THR A 36 19.10 14.72 -15.92
C THR A 36 19.59 13.27 -15.95
N ALA A 37 19.97 12.72 -14.79
CA ALA A 37 20.39 11.32 -14.64
C ALA A 37 19.24 10.35 -14.95
N PHE A 38 18.01 10.66 -14.49
CA PHE A 38 16.82 9.86 -14.81
C PHE A 38 16.52 9.84 -16.32
N ASN A 39 16.57 11.00 -16.98
CA ASN A 39 16.41 11.10 -18.43
C ASN A 39 17.51 10.38 -19.22
N LYS A 40 18.76 10.40 -18.72
CA LYS A 40 19.86 9.63 -19.31
C LYS A 40 19.59 8.13 -19.23
N ARG A 41 19.02 7.63 -18.13
CA ARG A 41 18.62 6.22 -17.99
C ARG A 41 17.52 5.81 -18.96
N LEU A 42 16.52 6.68 -19.19
CA LEU A 42 15.50 6.44 -20.21
C LEU A 42 16.13 6.28 -21.59
N LYS A 43 16.95 7.25 -22.01
CA LYS A 43 17.63 7.23 -23.32
C LYS A 43 18.50 5.98 -23.49
N ASN A 44 19.29 5.63 -22.47
CA ASN A 44 20.14 4.44 -22.51
C ASN A 44 19.33 3.14 -22.58
N SER A 45 18.21 3.05 -21.85
CA SER A 45 17.34 1.88 -21.84
C SER A 45 16.67 1.68 -23.20
N VAL A 46 16.14 2.77 -23.78
CA VAL A 46 15.50 2.75 -25.10
C VAL A 46 16.52 2.44 -26.19
N LYS A 47 17.69 3.11 -26.20
CA LYS A 47 18.76 2.85 -27.17
C LYS A 47 19.22 1.39 -27.15
N LYS A 48 19.33 0.77 -25.96
CA LYS A 48 19.68 -0.66 -25.84
C LYS A 48 18.62 -1.56 -26.46
N LEU A 49 17.33 -1.21 -26.34
CA LEU A 49 16.24 -1.96 -26.97
C LEU A 49 16.18 -1.74 -28.48
N GLU A 50 16.37 -0.50 -28.95
CA GLU A 50 16.45 -0.16 -30.38
C GLU A 50 17.60 -0.89 -31.08
N THR A 51 18.76 -0.99 -30.42
CA THR A 51 19.92 -1.75 -30.93
C THR A 51 19.63 -3.25 -31.05
N ARG A 52 18.70 -3.78 -30.24
CA ARG A 52 18.23 -5.17 -30.37
C ARG A 52 17.17 -5.29 -31.45
N LEU A 53 16.28 -4.31 -31.55
CA LEU A 53 15.21 -4.25 -32.53
C LEU A 53 15.75 -4.21 -33.96
N SER A 54 16.85 -3.49 -34.20
CA SER A 54 17.51 -3.40 -35.52
C SER A 54 18.06 -4.71 -36.06
N LYS A 55 18.08 -5.79 -35.25
CA LYS A 55 18.53 -7.13 -35.67
C LYS A 55 17.41 -8.00 -36.23
N TYR A 56 16.16 -7.53 -36.19
CA TYR A 56 14.98 -8.29 -36.59
C TYR A 56 14.22 -7.53 -37.67
N GLU A 57 13.63 -8.26 -38.62
CA GLU A 57 12.81 -7.67 -39.67
C GLU A 57 11.49 -7.12 -39.10
N PRO A 58 10.98 -5.99 -39.64
CA PRO A 58 9.64 -5.51 -39.33
C PRO A 58 8.61 -6.62 -39.57
N SER A 59 7.64 -6.77 -38.67
CA SER A 59 6.59 -7.82 -38.66
C SER A 59 6.97 -9.22 -38.15
N THR A 60 8.19 -9.44 -37.67
CA THR A 60 8.51 -10.70 -36.96
C THR A 60 8.00 -10.67 -35.50
N PRO A 61 7.62 -11.80 -34.89
CA PRO A 61 7.20 -11.83 -33.49
C PRO A 61 8.24 -11.24 -32.51
N PRO A 62 9.57 -11.46 -32.67
CA PRO A 62 10.59 -10.80 -31.85
C PRO A 62 10.60 -9.28 -32.00
N TYR A 63 10.41 -8.76 -33.21
CA TYR A 63 10.34 -7.32 -33.47
C TYR A 63 9.18 -6.67 -32.69
N LEU A 64 7.97 -7.22 -32.82
CA LEU A 64 6.77 -6.72 -32.14
C LEU A 64 6.89 -6.80 -30.61
N ALA A 65 7.54 -7.85 -30.09
CA ALA A 65 7.79 -7.99 -28.66
C ALA A 65 8.73 -6.89 -28.13
N ILE A 66 9.81 -6.59 -28.86
CA ILE A 66 10.76 -5.53 -28.47
C ILE A 66 10.13 -4.14 -28.61
N GLU A 67 9.36 -3.90 -29.67
CA GLU A 67 8.60 -2.66 -29.84
C GLU A 67 7.64 -2.41 -28.65
N LYS A 68 6.87 -3.42 -28.27
CA LYS A 68 5.99 -3.36 -27.08
C LYS A 68 6.79 -3.14 -25.79
N GLN A 69 8.00 -3.68 -25.69
CA GLN A 69 8.90 -3.45 -24.56
C GLN A 69 9.43 -2.01 -24.52
N ILE A 70 9.73 -1.40 -25.67
CA ILE A 70 10.11 0.02 -25.78
C ILE A 70 8.96 0.89 -25.30
N GLN A 71 7.74 0.64 -25.80
CA GLN A 71 6.54 1.37 -25.36
C GLN A 71 6.30 1.25 -23.85
N LYS A 72 6.34 0.03 -23.30
CA LYS A 72 6.22 -0.19 -21.84
C LYS A 72 7.29 0.55 -21.05
N THR A 73 8.52 0.61 -21.57
CA THR A 73 9.63 1.32 -20.93
C THR A 73 9.35 2.82 -20.91
N GLN A 74 8.97 3.41 -22.04
CA GLN A 74 8.60 4.82 -22.13
C GLN A 74 7.43 5.16 -21.20
N THR A 75 6.33 4.37 -21.24
CA THR A 75 5.18 4.55 -20.34
C THR A 75 5.57 4.49 -18.87
N ARG A 76 6.49 3.58 -18.49
CA ARG A 76 6.94 3.47 -17.10
C ARG A 76 7.69 4.73 -16.64
N PHE A 77 8.66 5.21 -17.43
CA PHE A 77 9.41 6.42 -17.10
C PHE A 77 8.50 7.66 -17.08
N GLU A 78 7.53 7.73 -17.99
CA GLU A 78 6.52 8.79 -18.02
C GLU A 78 5.64 8.78 -16.77
N ARG A 79 5.17 7.61 -16.32
CA ARG A 79 4.38 7.47 -15.09
C ARG A 79 5.16 7.95 -13.86
N TYR A 80 6.43 7.55 -13.71
CA TYR A 80 7.27 8.02 -12.61
C TYR A 80 7.54 9.53 -12.68
N SER A 81 7.76 10.08 -13.88
CA SER A 81 7.92 11.53 -14.06
C SER A 81 6.65 12.31 -13.69
N LYS A 82 5.48 11.76 -14.01
CA LYS A 82 4.17 12.38 -13.71
C LYS A 82 3.70 12.20 -12.26
N SER A 83 4.19 11.19 -11.55
CA SER A 83 3.73 10.87 -10.19
C SER A 83 4.32 11.75 -9.09
N GLY A 84 5.22 12.69 -9.43
CA GLY A 84 5.86 13.57 -8.44
C GLY A 84 6.89 12.89 -7.53
N ILE A 85 7.34 11.68 -7.90
CA ILE A 85 8.35 10.94 -7.13
C ILE A 85 9.71 11.63 -7.25
N LEU A 86 10.50 11.54 -6.18
CA LEU A 86 11.79 12.19 -6.08
C LEU A 86 12.90 11.25 -6.53
N CYS A 87 13.94 11.79 -7.15
CA CYS A 87 15.10 11.08 -7.66
C CYS A 87 16.37 11.59 -6.99
N GLY A 88 17.28 10.67 -6.69
CA GLY A 88 18.63 10.98 -6.23
C GLY A 88 19.59 11.35 -7.36
N GLN A 89 20.86 11.56 -6.99
CA GLN A 89 21.97 11.77 -7.92
C GLN A 89 22.24 10.55 -8.83
N ASP A 90 21.79 9.38 -8.40
CA ASP A 90 21.78 8.15 -9.19
C ASP A 90 20.75 8.18 -10.33
N GLY A 91 19.78 9.09 -10.31
CA GLY A 91 18.68 9.15 -11.26
C GLY A 91 17.68 8.01 -11.11
N LEU A 92 17.55 7.44 -9.90
CA LEU A 92 16.54 6.43 -9.58
C LEU A 92 15.45 7.05 -8.68
N PRO A 93 14.18 6.63 -8.82
CA PRO A 93 13.11 7.05 -7.92
C PRO A 93 13.33 6.53 -6.49
N HIS A 94 13.25 7.42 -5.50
CA HIS A 94 13.35 7.12 -4.07
C HIS A 94 11.99 7.35 -3.42
N LEU A 95 11.64 6.50 -2.45
CA LEU A 95 10.36 6.56 -1.75
C LEU A 95 10.51 7.26 -0.41
N ILE A 96 9.54 8.10 -0.05
CA ILE A 96 9.48 8.80 1.22
C ILE A 96 8.46 8.11 2.13
N ALA A 97 8.94 7.55 3.24
CA ALA A 97 8.14 6.75 4.18
C ALA A 97 7.99 7.38 5.57
N ASP A 98 8.13 8.71 5.67
CA ASP A 98 8.09 9.44 6.95
C ASP A 98 6.68 9.84 7.43
N GLY A 99 5.64 9.51 6.66
CA GLY A 99 4.25 9.80 6.99
C GLY A 99 3.69 11.10 6.42
N ARG A 100 4.46 11.86 5.63
CA ARG A 100 3.96 13.08 4.99
C ARG A 100 2.89 12.79 3.94
N TRP A 101 1.84 13.61 3.91
CA TRP A 101 0.73 13.43 2.96
C TRP A 101 1.09 13.75 1.51
N ASN A 102 2.08 14.62 1.28
CA ASN A 102 2.57 14.97 -0.06
C ASN A 102 3.17 13.79 -0.83
N HIS A 103 3.60 12.73 -0.12
CA HIS A 103 4.12 11.48 -0.70
C HIS A 103 3.34 10.26 -0.18
N ALA A 104 2.09 10.43 0.28
CA ALA A 104 1.32 9.33 0.86
C ALA A 104 1.09 8.15 -0.10
N GLY A 105 1.05 8.42 -1.41
CA GLY A 105 0.92 7.38 -2.43
C GLY A 105 2.11 6.42 -2.53
N GLU A 106 3.27 6.80 -2.00
CA GLU A 106 4.50 6.00 -2.08
C GLU A 106 4.56 4.89 -1.04
N PHE A 107 4.09 5.16 0.18
CA PHE A 107 4.17 4.21 1.29
C PHE A 107 2.90 4.15 2.14
N MET A 108 2.36 5.29 2.56
CA MET A 108 1.24 5.31 3.54
C MET A 108 -0.04 4.67 3.00
N LEU A 109 -0.46 5.02 1.79
CA LEU A 109 -1.67 4.45 1.18
C LEU A 109 -1.52 2.95 0.89
N PRO A 110 -0.44 2.47 0.23
CA PRO A 110 -0.19 1.04 0.09
C PRO A 110 -0.07 0.31 1.43
N GLY A 111 0.55 0.94 2.44
CA GLY A 111 0.70 0.38 3.79
C GLY A 111 -0.62 0.18 4.51
N LEU A 112 -1.50 1.19 4.48
CA LEU A 112 -2.86 1.08 5.05
C LEU A 112 -3.68 0.01 4.32
N LEU A 113 -3.58 -0.04 2.99
CA LEU A 113 -4.22 -1.09 2.19
C LEU A 113 -3.69 -2.49 2.58
N PHE A 114 -2.38 -2.63 2.77
CA PHE A 114 -1.77 -3.88 3.21
C PHE A 114 -2.26 -4.32 4.59
N ILE A 115 -2.29 -3.41 5.58
CA ILE A 115 -2.80 -3.70 6.92
C ILE A 115 -4.29 -4.05 6.86
N TYR A 116 -5.07 -3.39 6.01
CA TYR A 116 -6.48 -3.72 5.84
C TYR A 116 -6.69 -5.14 5.28
N ILE A 117 -5.94 -5.52 4.25
CA ILE A 117 -6.04 -6.86 3.64
C ILE A 117 -5.56 -7.93 4.61
N THR A 118 -4.39 -7.75 5.22
CA THR A 118 -3.82 -8.74 6.14
C THR A 118 -4.61 -8.85 7.44
N GLY A 119 -5.14 -7.73 7.95
CA GLY A 119 -6.07 -7.72 9.06
C GLY A 119 -7.37 -8.45 8.74
N TRP A 120 -7.92 -8.29 7.53
CA TRP A 120 -9.09 -9.05 7.08
C TRP A 120 -8.77 -10.56 7.09
N ILE A 121 -7.68 -10.97 6.44
CA ILE A 121 -7.28 -12.40 6.39
C ILE A 121 -7.12 -12.97 7.80
N GLY A 122 -6.39 -12.27 8.67
CA GLY A 122 -6.17 -12.70 10.05
C GLY A 122 -7.46 -12.77 10.85
N TRP A 123 -8.36 -11.80 10.68
CA TRP A 123 -9.65 -11.77 11.38
C TRP A 123 -10.58 -12.92 10.98
N VAL A 124 -10.66 -13.19 9.67
CA VAL A 124 -11.45 -14.32 9.13
C VAL A 124 -10.89 -15.65 9.61
N GLY A 125 -9.57 -15.83 9.56
CA GLY A 125 -8.90 -17.03 10.06
C GLY A 125 -9.18 -17.25 11.55
N ARG A 126 -9.02 -16.21 12.38
CA ARG A 126 -9.35 -16.25 13.81
C ARG A 126 -10.82 -16.61 14.05
N GLY A 127 -11.75 -15.97 13.36
CA GLY A 127 -13.19 -16.21 13.51
C GLY A 127 -13.58 -17.65 13.14
N TYR A 128 -13.01 -18.19 12.06
CA TYR A 128 -13.22 -19.58 11.67
C TYR A 128 -12.69 -20.56 12.72
N LEU A 129 -11.45 -20.38 13.19
CA LEU A 129 -10.84 -21.22 14.22
C LEU A 129 -11.65 -21.20 15.53
N GLN A 130 -12.12 -20.03 15.96
CA GLN A 130 -12.97 -19.91 17.14
C GLN A 130 -14.31 -20.65 17.00
N ALA A 131 -14.91 -20.63 15.80
CA ALA A 131 -16.16 -21.34 15.55
C ALA A 131 -15.97 -22.87 15.61
N ILE A 132 -14.94 -23.39 14.94
CA ILE A 132 -14.70 -24.84 14.89
C ILE A 132 -14.15 -25.40 16.21
N ALA A 133 -13.51 -24.58 17.05
CA ALA A 133 -13.02 -24.99 18.36
C ALA A 133 -14.13 -25.52 19.29
N SER A 134 -15.37 -25.11 19.07
CA SER A 134 -16.55 -25.57 19.82
C SER A 134 -17.17 -26.87 19.29
N THR A 135 -16.64 -27.43 18.21
CA THR A 135 -17.15 -28.66 17.59
C THR A 135 -16.52 -29.91 18.20
N ASN A 136 -17.15 -31.08 17.99
CA ASN A 136 -16.65 -32.36 18.53
C ASN A 136 -15.27 -32.76 17.99
N LYS A 137 -14.91 -32.33 16.77
CA LYS A 137 -13.63 -32.66 16.11
C LYS A 137 -13.05 -31.43 15.40
N PRO A 138 -12.45 -30.49 16.14
CA PRO A 138 -11.90 -29.27 15.55
C PRO A 138 -10.80 -29.53 14.52
N THR A 139 -9.91 -30.48 14.80
CA THR A 139 -8.77 -30.84 13.93
C THR A 139 -9.21 -31.38 12.56
N GLU A 140 -10.34 -32.08 12.49
CA GLU A 140 -10.90 -32.55 11.22
C GLU A 140 -11.36 -31.37 10.34
N LYS A 141 -11.90 -30.32 10.97
CA LYS A 141 -12.39 -29.09 10.31
C LYS A 141 -11.28 -28.12 9.93
N GLU A 142 -10.06 -28.32 10.42
CA GLU A 142 -8.86 -27.61 9.98
C GLU A 142 -8.28 -28.22 8.70
N ILE A 143 -8.31 -29.56 8.58
CA ILE A 143 -7.82 -30.28 7.39
C ILE A 143 -8.88 -30.24 6.28
N ILE A 144 -10.13 -30.56 6.62
CA ILE A 144 -11.27 -30.55 5.71
C ILE A 144 -12.12 -29.32 6.04
N LEU A 145 -11.84 -28.22 5.34
CA LEU A 145 -12.52 -26.95 5.58
C LEU A 145 -14.03 -27.06 5.37
N ASP A 146 -14.77 -26.53 6.33
CA ASP A 146 -16.19 -26.27 6.19
C ASP A 146 -16.39 -25.03 5.31
N VAL A 147 -16.44 -25.26 3.99
CA VAL A 147 -16.50 -24.20 2.97
C VAL A 147 -17.67 -23.22 3.21
N PRO A 148 -18.91 -23.68 3.50
CA PRO A 148 -20.01 -22.76 3.83
C PRO A 148 -19.71 -21.85 5.02
N LEU A 149 -19.13 -22.39 6.10
CA LEU A 149 -18.77 -21.61 7.28
C LEU A 149 -17.62 -20.64 6.99
N ALA A 150 -16.60 -21.08 6.24
CA ALA A 150 -15.46 -20.26 5.86
C ALA A 150 -15.88 -19.06 4.97
N ILE A 151 -16.82 -19.26 4.04
CA ILE A 151 -17.37 -18.17 3.23
C ILE A 151 -18.13 -17.16 4.10
N LYS A 152 -18.93 -17.64 5.07
CA LYS A 152 -19.64 -16.76 6.01
C LYS A 152 -18.69 -15.85 6.79
N PHE A 153 -17.57 -16.37 7.28
CA PHE A 153 -16.54 -15.56 7.94
C PHE A 153 -15.84 -14.63 6.94
N SER A 154 -15.49 -15.12 5.76
CA SER A 154 -14.83 -14.33 4.71
C SER A 154 -15.63 -13.09 4.32
N LEU A 155 -16.96 -13.21 4.19
CA LEU A 155 -17.86 -12.12 3.83
C LEU A 155 -18.13 -11.14 4.98
N SER A 156 -18.02 -11.58 6.24
CA SER A 156 -18.22 -10.71 7.42
C SER A 156 -16.94 -10.01 7.89
N GLY A 157 -15.77 -10.42 7.41
CA GLY A 157 -14.47 -9.87 7.82
C GLY A 157 -14.14 -8.45 7.35
N PHE A 158 -14.96 -7.82 6.49
CA PHE A 158 -14.66 -6.48 5.97
C PHE A 158 -14.71 -5.38 7.07
N THR A 159 -15.47 -5.59 8.14
CA THR A 159 -15.54 -4.67 9.29
C THR A 159 -14.52 -5.00 10.39
N TRP A 160 -13.49 -5.80 10.09
CA TRP A 160 -12.51 -6.25 11.09
C TRP A 160 -11.91 -5.14 11.96
N PRO A 161 -11.60 -3.91 11.48
CA PRO A 161 -10.97 -2.91 12.36
C PRO A 161 -11.91 -2.51 13.51
N LEU A 162 -13.20 -2.36 13.20
CA LEU A 162 -14.21 -2.01 14.21
C LEU A 162 -14.50 -3.19 15.13
N ALA A 163 -14.66 -4.39 14.57
CA ALA A 163 -14.93 -5.61 15.34
C ALA A 163 -13.76 -5.95 16.27
N ALA A 164 -12.52 -5.79 15.82
CA ALA A 164 -11.32 -6.00 16.63
C ALA A 164 -11.23 -5.01 17.80
N ILE A 165 -11.53 -3.72 17.57
CA ILE A 165 -11.57 -2.72 18.65
C ILE A 165 -12.68 -3.04 19.66
N GLN A 166 -13.86 -3.46 19.19
CA GLN A 166 -14.96 -3.89 20.06
C GLN A 166 -14.59 -5.12 20.91
N GLU A 167 -13.96 -6.13 20.31
CA GLU A 167 -13.49 -7.31 21.05
C GLU A 167 -12.34 -6.99 22.01
N PHE A 168 -11.46 -6.05 21.65
CA PHE A 168 -10.39 -5.59 22.52
C PHE A 168 -10.94 -4.87 23.75
N THR A 169 -11.84 -3.91 23.53
CA THR A 169 -12.46 -3.11 24.62
C THR A 169 -13.41 -3.93 25.50
N SER A 170 -14.03 -4.99 24.95
CA SER A 170 -14.84 -5.94 25.73
C SER A 170 -14.03 -7.05 26.42
N GLY A 171 -12.70 -7.10 26.23
CA GLY A 171 -11.83 -8.12 26.82
C GLY A 171 -11.95 -9.51 26.21
N LYS A 172 -12.58 -9.65 25.04
CA LYS A 172 -12.75 -10.93 24.32
C LYS A 172 -11.63 -11.21 23.33
N LEU A 173 -10.83 -10.20 22.99
CA LEU A 173 -9.74 -10.36 22.03
C LEU A 173 -8.57 -11.18 22.60
N LEU A 174 -8.23 -10.96 23.88
CA LEU A 174 -7.08 -11.55 24.54
C LEU A 174 -7.53 -12.63 25.55
N ALA A 175 -6.78 -13.74 25.61
CA ALA A 175 -6.96 -14.72 26.66
C ALA A 175 -6.38 -14.22 27.99
N SER A 176 -6.90 -14.72 29.12
CA SER A 176 -6.32 -14.44 30.44
C SER A 176 -4.98 -15.17 30.61
N ASN A 177 -4.11 -14.62 31.47
CA ASN A 177 -2.81 -15.25 31.77
C ASN A 177 -2.97 -16.66 32.35
N ASP A 178 -4.05 -16.93 33.09
CA ASP A 178 -4.32 -18.23 33.72
C ASP A 178 -4.78 -19.28 32.70
N ALA A 179 -5.30 -18.87 31.54
CA ALA A 179 -5.75 -19.78 30.49
C ALA A 179 -4.60 -20.29 29.60
N ILE A 180 -3.43 -19.65 29.66
CA ILE A 180 -2.27 -20.01 28.86
C ILE A 180 -1.26 -20.72 29.75
N THR A 181 -0.92 -21.96 29.41
CA THR A 181 0.10 -22.72 30.15
C THR A 181 1.47 -22.08 29.97
N ILE A 182 2.18 -21.85 31.08
CA ILE A 182 3.54 -21.31 31.09
C ILE A 182 4.52 -22.37 31.63
N SER A 183 5.74 -22.38 31.10
CA SER A 183 6.83 -23.12 31.72
C SER A 183 7.25 -22.44 33.03
N PRO A 184 7.89 -23.17 33.97
CA PRO A 184 8.56 -22.55 35.11
C PRO A 184 9.50 -21.42 34.63
N ARG A 185 9.44 -20.27 35.30
CA ARG A 185 10.30 -19.11 35.03
C ARG A 185 11.59 -19.19 35.83
#